data_AF-A0A948VCX6-F1
#
_entry.id   AF-A0A948VCX6-F1
#
_cell.length_a   1.000
_cell.length_b   1.000
_cell.length_c   1.000
_cell.angle_alpha   90.00
_cell.angle_beta   90.00
_cell.angle_gamma   90.00
#
_symmetry.space_group_name_H-M   'P 1'
#
loop_
_entity.id
_entity.type
_entity.pdbx_description
1 polymer ?
#
loop_
_entity_poly.entity_id
_entity_poly.type
_entity_poly.pdbx_seq_one_letter_code
_entity_poly.pdbx_strand_id
1 'polypeptide(L)' 'GEVTVRVYDVKGRLVRELKDEPAPAGAGQVTWDGADGGGRPASSGLYFYEVRSGDLVKIGKMSLVR' A
#
# COMPACT_ATOMS: atom_id res chain seq x y z
N GLY A 1 -11.59 -8.58 -8.84
CA GLY A 1 -12.07 -8.51 -7.45
C GLY A 1 -11.49 -7.27 -6.82
N GLU A 2 -12.12 -6.72 -5.78
CA GLU A 2 -11.58 -5.53 -5.11
C GLU A 2 -10.22 -5.87 -4.45
N VAL A 3 -9.25 -4.98 -4.64
CA VAL A 3 -7.92 -5.07 -4.02
C VAL A 3 -7.71 -3.82 -3.20
N THR A 4 -7.43 -4.00 -1.90
CA THR A 4 -7.03 -2.91 -1.01
C THR A 4 -5.58 -3.11 -0.60
N VAL A 5 -4.77 -2.07 -0.73
CA VAL A 5 -3.39 -2.03 -0.23
C VAL A 5 -3.30 -0.96 0.86
N ARG A 6 -2.83 -1.35 2.03
CA ARG A 6 -2.55 -0.43 3.14
C ARG A 6 -1.06 -0.36 3.40
N VAL A 7 -0.54 0.85 3.56
CA VAL A 7 0.88 1.11 3.86
C VAL A 7 0.98 1.64 5.28
N TYR A 8 1.91 1.09 6.05
CA TYR A 8 2.15 1.42 7.45
C TYR A 8 3.61 1.79 7.67
N ASP A 9 3.85 2.68 8.63
CA ASP A 9 5.21 2.92 9.12
C ASP A 9 5.66 1.84 10.13
N VAL A 10 6.91 1.92 10.58
CA VAL A 10 7.47 0.97 11.57
C VAL A 10 6.77 1.00 12.94
N LYS A 11 5.97 2.04 13.23
CA LYS A 11 5.18 2.14 14.46
C LYS A 11 3.77 1.57 14.28
N GLY A 12 3.45 1.01 13.10
CA GLY A 12 2.13 0.49 12.76
C GLY A 12 1.09 1.56 12.42
N ARG A 13 1.49 2.83 12.24
CA ARG A 13 0.57 3.90 11.86
C ARG A 13 0.25 3.77 10.37
N LEU A 14 -1.04 3.84 10.03
CA LEU A 14 -1.48 3.88 8.64
C LEU A 14 -0.97 5.16 7.97
N VAL A 15 -0.21 4.99 6.90
CA VAL A 15 0.38 6.07 6.10
C VAL A 15 -0.51 6.37 4.90
N ARG A 16 -0.94 5.32 4.19
CA ARG A 16 -1.73 5.43 2.96
C ARG A 16 -2.62 4.20 2.81
N GLU A 17 -3.83 4.40 2.31
CA GLU A 17 -4.68 3.33 1.77
C GLU A 17 -4.82 3.57 0.27
N LEU A 18 -4.59 2.53 -0.53
CA LEU A 18 -4.71 2.53 -1.98
C LEU A 18 -5.75 1.47 -2.33
N LYS A 19 -6.79 1.88 -3.05
CA LYS A 19 -7.82 0.97 -3.55
C LYS A 19 -7.65 0.87 -5.05
N ASP A 20 -7.58 -0.37 -5.54
CA ASP A 20 -7.62 -0.57 -6.98
C ASP A 20 -9.07 -0.39 -7.46
N GLU A 21 -9.24 0.25 -8.61
CA GLU A 21 -10.52 0.18 -9.30
C GLU A 21 -10.71 -1.24 -9.84
N PRO A 22 -11.94 -1.70 -10.11
CA PRO A 22 -12.17 -3.05 -10.59
C PRO A 22 -11.43 -3.34 -11.91
N ALA A 23 -10.24 -3.93 -11.83
CA ALA A 23 -9.50 -4.38 -13.00
C ALA A 23 -10.11 -5.69 -13.54
N PRO A 24 -10.13 -5.90 -14.87
CA PRO A 24 -10.42 -7.20 -15.46
C PRO A 24 -9.52 -8.29 -14.86
N ALA A 25 -10.00 -9.53 -14.81
CA ALA A 25 -9.22 -10.65 -14.28
C ALA A 25 -7.81 -10.71 -14.92
N GLY A 26 -6.77 -10.59 -14.10
CA GLY A 26 -5.39 -10.44 -14.55
C GLY A 26 -4.46 -9.92 -13.46
N ALA A 27 -3.22 -9.58 -13.82
CA ALA A 27 -2.27 -8.96 -12.90
C ALA A 27 -2.63 -7.49 -12.68
N GLY A 28 -3.27 -7.19 -11.54
CA GLY A 28 -3.46 -5.81 -11.07
C GLY A 28 -2.15 -5.23 -10.53
N GLN A 29 -1.90 -3.95 -10.78
CA GLN A 29 -0.75 -3.24 -10.26
C GLN A 29 -1.21 -2.02 -9.46
N VAL A 30 -0.86 -2.00 -8.17
CA VAL A 30 -1.06 -0.84 -7.31
C VAL A 30 0.32 -0.25 -6.99
N THR A 31 0.50 1.03 -7.33
CA THR A 31 1.75 1.75 -7.08
C THR A 31 1.55 2.76 -5.96
N TRP A 32 2.38 2.70 -4.94
CA TRP A 32 2.48 3.76 -3.95
C TRP A 32 3.51 4.81 -4.42
N ASP A 33 3.09 6.06 -4.48
CA ASP A 33 3.89 7.22 -4.90
C ASP A 33 4.82 7.77 -3.78
N GLY A 34 4.78 7.17 -2.59
CA GLY A 34 5.55 7.64 -1.45
C GLY A 34 4.91 8.83 -0.73
N ALA A 35 3.62 9.10 -0.93
CA ALA A 35 2.86 10.11 -0.21
C ALA A 35 1.94 9.51 0.86
N ASP A 36 1.68 10.27 1.93
CA ASP A 36 0.69 9.91 2.96
C ASP A 36 -0.75 10.14 2.46
N GLY A 37 -1.76 9.80 3.27
CA GLY A 37 -3.17 10.01 2.94
C GLY A 37 -3.57 11.47 2.67
N GLY A 38 -2.78 12.44 3.13
CA GLY A 38 -2.97 13.86 2.85
C GLY A 38 -2.22 14.36 1.61
N GLY A 39 -1.55 13.47 0.86
CA GLY A 39 -0.73 13.82 -0.29
C GLY A 39 0.63 14.40 0.06
N ARG A 40 1.03 14.36 1.34
CA ARG A 40 2.33 14.87 1.77
C ARG A 40 3.41 13.81 1.55
N PRO A 41 4.61 14.21 1.13
CA PRO A 41 5.71 13.25 0.93
C PRO A 41 6.07 12.52 2.23
N ALA A 42 5.99 11.18 2.26
CA ALA A 42 6.37 10.36 3.43
C ALA A 42 7.91 10.32 3.60
N SER A 43 8.44 10.25 4.82
CA SER A 43 9.90 10.26 5.04
C SER A 43 10.60 9.01 4.48
N SER A 44 11.90 9.10 4.17
CA SER A 44 12.70 7.90 3.89
C SER A 44 12.68 6.95 5.09
N GLY A 45 12.60 5.64 4.85
CA GLY A 45 12.53 4.64 5.91
C GLY A 45 11.92 3.31 5.49
N LEU A 46 11.76 2.41 6.46
CA LEU A 46 11.10 1.14 6.28
C LEU A 46 9.57 1.31 6.45
N TYR A 47 8.83 0.68 5.56
CA TYR A 47 7.38 0.62 5.57
C TYR A 47 6.93 -0.83 5.43
N PHE A 48 5.75 -1.12 5.98
CA PHE A 48 5.06 -2.38 5.79
C PHE A 48 3.85 -2.14 4.90
N TYR A 49 3.48 -3.14 4.11
CA TYR A 49 2.24 -3.09 3.36
C TYR A 49 1.43 -4.36 3.60
N GLU A 50 0.11 -4.20 3.57
CA GLU A 50 -0.88 -5.26 3.60
C GLU A 50 -1.70 -5.18 2.31
N VAL A 51 -1.75 -6.27 1.54
CA VAL A 51 -2.63 -6.44 0.38
C VAL A 51 -3.76 -7.36 0.77
N ARG A 52 -5.00 -6.93 0.53
CA ARG A 52 -6.23 -7.72 0.75
C ARG A 52 -7.00 -7.86 -0.55
N SER A 53 -7.42 -9.09 -0.87
CA SER A 53 -8.37 -9.37 -1.94
C SER A 53 -9.20 -10.61 -1.60
N GLY A 54 -10.50 -10.42 -1.35
CA GLY A 54 -11.33 -11.46 -0.75
C GLY A 54 -10.73 -11.96 0.56
N ASP A 55 -10.55 -13.29 0.67
CA ASP A 55 -9.95 -13.93 1.85
C ASP A 55 -8.41 -13.94 1.84
N LEU A 56 -7.78 -13.49 0.74
CA LEU A 56 -6.33 -13.46 0.63
C LEU A 56 -5.78 -12.20 1.32
N VAL A 57 -4.84 -12.43 2.24
CA VAL A 57 -4.06 -11.39 2.89
C VAL A 57 -2.58 -11.66 2.65
N LYS A 58 -1.86 -10.67 2.12
CA LYS A 58 -0.40 -10.73 1.95
C LYS A 58 0.25 -9.54 2.61
N ILE A 59 1.27 -9.79 3.42
CA ILE A 59 2.04 -8.76 4.12
C ILE A 59 3.47 -8.76 3.57
N GLY A 60 4.02 -7.57 3.42
CA GLY A 60 5.42 -7.37 3.03
C GLY A 60 6.01 -6.11 3.61
N LYS A 61 7.27 -5.87 3.28
CA LYS A 61 8.01 -4.67 3.68
C LYS A 61 8.72 -4.04 2.48
N MET A 62 8.92 -2.73 2.54
CA MET A 62 9.62 -1.97 1.52
C MET A 62 10.41 -0.82 2.17
N SER A 63 11.53 -0.45 1.54
CA SER A 63 12.28 0.74 1.93
C SER A 63 11.95 1.86 0.95
N LEU A 64 11.58 3.02 1.47
CA LEU A 64 11.46 4.26 0.69
C LEU A 64 12.74 5.06 0.85
N VAL A 65 13.39 5.38 -0.27
CA VAL A 65 14.56 6.25 -0.34
C VAL A 65 14.18 7.49 -1.15
N ARG A 66 14.64 8.67 -0.72
CA ARG A 66 14.50 9.92 -1.47
C ARG A 66 15.85 10.37 -1.99
#